data_AF-A0A9D8M784-F1
#
_entry.id   AF-A0A9D8M784-F1
#
_cell.length_a   1.000
_cell.length_b   1.000
_cell.length_c   1.000
_cell.angle_alpha   90.00
_cell.angle_beta   90.00
_cell.angle_gamma   90.00
#
_symmetry.space_group_name_H-M   'P 1'
#
loop_
_entity.id
_entity.type
_entity.pdbx_description
1 polymer ?
#
loop_
_entity_poly.entity_id
_entity_poly.type
_entity_poly.pdbx_seq_one_letter_code
_entity_poly.pdbx_strand_id
1 'polypeptide(L)'
;MGETQSQKEVRSPEEHEDYQGQTLVTTDHEVIRSWAADRQAEPATVPGTEHEGRPGVLVFDFPGFGGENLRHIDWDEWFRSFDERDLRFIFQEHLRDGRESNFFQLENPHR
;
A
#
# COMPACT_ATOMS: atom_id res chain seq x y z
N MET A 1 2.23 -30.13 0.95
CA MET A 1 1.75 -29.22 -0.10
C MET A 1 1.36 -27.95 0.63
N GLY A 2 2.29 -27.00 0.74
CA GLY A 2 2.06 -25.77 1.51
C GLY A 2 1.17 -24.86 0.68
N GLU A 3 -0.06 -24.72 1.12
CA GLU A 3 -1.08 -23.90 0.49
C GLU A 3 -0.54 -22.49 0.29
N THR A 4 -0.54 -22.06 -0.97
CA THR A 4 -0.18 -20.73 -1.44
C THR A 4 -0.81 -19.71 -0.50
N GLN A 5 0.01 -18.85 0.14
CA GLN A 5 -0.51 -17.66 0.81
C GLN A 5 -1.26 -16.86 -0.25
N SER A 6 -2.57 -17.06 -0.30
CA SER A 6 -3.41 -16.61 -1.40
C SER A 6 -3.71 -15.16 -1.13
N GLN A 7 -3.08 -14.26 -1.89
CA GLN A 7 -3.43 -12.85 -1.87
C GLN A 7 -4.84 -12.73 -2.43
N LYS A 8 -5.78 -12.18 -1.66
CA LYS A 8 -7.13 -11.92 -2.14
C LYS A 8 -7.12 -10.59 -2.88
N GLU A 9 -7.56 -10.59 -4.14
CA GLU A 9 -7.74 -9.35 -4.88
C GLU A 9 -8.98 -8.62 -4.38
N VAL A 10 -8.80 -7.36 -4.04
CA VAL A 10 -9.83 -6.45 -3.53
C VAL A 10 -10.01 -5.35 -4.56
N ARG A 11 -11.24 -5.17 -5.05
CA ARG A 11 -11.55 -4.13 -6.05
C ARG A 11 -12.49 -3.06 -5.53
N SER A 12 -12.99 -3.21 -4.31
CA SER A 12 -13.92 -2.27 -3.70
C SER A 12 -13.53 -2.05 -2.24
N PRO A 13 -13.68 -0.82 -1.69
CA PRO A 13 -13.35 -0.54 -0.29
C PRO A 13 -14.26 -1.29 0.71
N GLU A 14 -15.37 -1.86 0.23
CA GLU A 14 -16.30 -2.70 1.00
C GLU A 14 -15.82 -4.17 1.11
N GLU A 15 -14.82 -4.57 0.31
CA GLU A 15 -14.29 -5.92 0.35
C GLU A 15 -13.10 -6.00 1.31
N HIS A 16 -13.30 -6.73 2.40
CA HIS A 16 -12.30 -6.92 3.44
C HIS A 16 -11.67 -8.32 3.43
N GLU A 17 -10.67 -8.53 4.27
CA GLU A 17 -10.10 -9.84 4.55
C GLU A 17 -11.14 -10.87 5.01
N ASP A 18 -11.06 -12.09 4.49
CA ASP A 18 -11.90 -13.22 4.90
C ASP A 18 -11.52 -13.74 6.30
N TYR A 19 -10.25 -13.61 6.67
CA TYR A 19 -9.71 -14.01 7.96
C TYR A 19 -8.51 -13.16 8.37
N GLN A 20 -8.33 -13.01 9.69
CA GLN A 20 -7.25 -12.25 10.31
C GLN A 20 -5.87 -12.67 9.83
N GLY A 21 -5.09 -11.72 9.30
CA GLY A 21 -3.76 -12.00 8.76
C GLY A 21 -3.76 -12.41 7.30
N GLN A 22 -4.91 -12.33 6.61
CA GLN A 22 -4.94 -12.49 5.15
C GLN A 22 -4.25 -11.29 4.49
N THR A 23 -3.47 -11.58 3.45
CA THR A 23 -2.88 -10.54 2.61
C THR A 23 -3.88 -10.21 1.49
N LEU A 24 -4.14 -8.93 1.30
CA LEU A 24 -4.99 -8.39 0.27
C LEU A 24 -4.13 -7.73 -0.80
N VAL A 25 -4.61 -7.70 -2.03
CA VAL A 25 -3.97 -6.99 -3.13
C VAL A 25 -5.01 -6.16 -3.86
N THR A 26 -4.69 -4.92 -4.18
CA THR A 26 -5.57 -4.03 -4.92
C THR A 26 -4.77 -3.20 -5.90
N THR A 27 -5.41 -2.81 -6.99
CA THR A 27 -4.95 -1.75 -7.90
C THR A 27 -5.91 -0.57 -7.90
N ASP A 28 -6.98 -0.64 -7.10
CA ASP A 28 -8.04 0.36 -7.08
C ASP A 28 -7.67 1.52 -6.16
N HIS A 29 -7.76 2.74 -6.70
CA HIS A 29 -7.35 3.95 -6.00
C HIS A 29 -8.26 4.26 -4.80
N GLU A 30 -9.54 3.89 -4.86
CA GLU A 30 -10.49 4.14 -3.76
C GLU A 30 -10.20 3.22 -2.57
N VAL A 31 -9.85 1.96 -2.83
CA VAL A 31 -9.43 1.00 -1.80
C VAL A 31 -8.20 1.52 -1.06
N ILE A 32 -7.18 1.97 -1.81
CA ILE A 32 -5.93 2.47 -1.23
C ILE A 32 -6.18 3.72 -0.39
N ARG A 33 -7.01 4.66 -0.87
CA ARG A 33 -7.40 5.86 -0.12
C ARG A 33 -8.14 5.51 1.16
N SER A 34 -9.09 4.58 1.09
CA SER A 34 -9.88 4.17 2.26
C SER A 34 -8.99 3.51 3.31
N TRP A 35 -8.11 2.59 2.89
CA TRP A 35 -7.16 1.91 3.77
C TRP A 35 -6.20 2.89 4.46
N ALA A 36 -5.66 3.86 3.70
CA ALA A 36 -4.79 4.89 4.24
C ALA A 36 -5.54 5.82 5.20
N ALA A 37 -6.74 6.29 4.83
CA ALA A 37 -7.54 7.19 5.66
C ALA A 37 -7.93 6.58 7.02
N ASP A 38 -8.28 5.30 7.05
CA ASP A 38 -8.57 4.53 8.27
C ASP A 38 -7.38 4.55 9.25
N ARG A 39 -6.16 4.48 8.71
CA ARG A 39 -4.89 4.53 9.45
C ARG A 39 -4.31 5.94 9.61
N GLN A 40 -5.06 6.96 9.18
CA GLN A 40 -4.61 8.35 9.08
C GLN A 40 -3.27 8.50 8.31
N ALA A 41 -3.03 7.62 7.35
CA ALA A 41 -1.82 7.57 6.57
C ALA A 41 -1.88 8.52 5.38
N GLU A 42 -0.80 9.26 5.14
CA GLU A 42 -0.70 10.25 4.06
C GLU A 42 0.26 9.77 2.96
N PRO A 43 -0.07 9.98 1.66
CA PRO A 43 0.81 9.60 0.56
C PRO A 43 2.15 10.32 0.65
N ALA A 44 3.23 9.55 0.62
CA ALA A 44 4.58 10.06 0.73
C ALA A 44 5.55 9.29 -0.17
N THR A 45 6.77 9.80 -0.28
CA THR A 45 7.86 9.13 -0.99
C THR A 45 9.15 9.24 -0.21
N VAL A 46 10.04 8.28 -0.40
CA VAL A 46 11.38 8.29 0.19
C VAL A 46 12.32 9.08 -0.74
N PRO A 47 12.76 10.29 -0.36
CA PRO A 47 13.70 11.08 -1.15
C PRO A 47 15.01 10.31 -1.30
N GLY A 48 15.64 10.41 -2.48
CA GLY A 48 16.88 9.70 -2.78
C GLY A 48 16.72 8.23 -3.18
N THR A 49 15.50 7.69 -3.13
CA THR A 49 15.17 6.45 -3.87
C THR A 49 14.70 6.73 -5.31
N GLU A 50 14.70 8.00 -5.72
CA GLU A 50 14.24 8.44 -7.03
C GLU A 50 15.08 7.80 -8.15
N HIS A 51 14.39 7.21 -9.12
CA HIS A 51 15.00 6.65 -10.32
C HIS A 51 14.46 7.40 -11.54
N GLU A 52 15.35 7.87 -12.41
CA GLU A 52 14.99 8.62 -13.64
C GLU A 52 14.10 9.86 -13.39
N GLY A 53 14.31 10.56 -12.27
CA GLY A 53 13.58 11.78 -11.93
C GLY A 53 12.14 11.54 -11.45
N ARG A 54 11.83 10.31 -11.02
CA ARG A 54 10.52 9.93 -10.47
C ARG A 54 10.68 9.33 -9.08
N PRO A 55 9.68 9.42 -8.18
CA PRO A 55 9.70 8.76 -6.89
C PRO A 55 9.89 7.25 -7.06
N GLY A 56 10.98 6.69 -6.54
CA GLY A 56 11.26 5.26 -6.71
C GLY A 56 10.48 4.39 -5.74
N VAL A 57 10.52 4.74 -4.45
CA VAL A 57 9.70 4.08 -3.42
C VAL A 57 8.56 5.01 -3.01
N LEU A 58 7.34 4.58 -3.35
CA LEU A 58 6.10 5.17 -2.89
C LEU A 58 5.77 4.55 -1.54
N VAL A 59 5.50 5.38 -0.54
CA VAL A 59 5.20 4.96 0.83
C VAL A 59 4.00 5.75 1.37
N PHE A 60 3.55 5.37 2.56
CA PHE A 60 2.61 6.17 3.33
C PHE A 60 3.29 6.63 4.62
N ASP A 61 3.11 7.90 4.96
CA ASP A 61 3.47 8.43 6.26
C ASP A 61 2.35 8.09 7.25
N PHE A 62 2.70 7.41 8.35
CA PHE A 62 1.75 7.04 9.39
C PHE A 62 2.01 7.88 10.64
N PRO A 63 0.99 8.52 11.24
CA PRO A 63 1.18 9.34 12.42
C PRO A 63 1.73 8.49 13.58
N GLY A 64 2.89 8.90 14.12
CA GLY A 64 3.57 8.21 15.21
C GLY A 64 4.48 7.03 14.81
N PHE A 65 4.47 6.65 13.53
CA PHE A 65 5.38 5.65 12.94
C PHE A 65 6.20 6.20 11.76
N GLY A 66 5.99 7.46 11.38
CA GLY A 66 6.65 8.15 10.27
C GLY A 66 8.18 8.16 10.38
N GLY A 67 8.84 7.76 9.29
CA GLY A 67 10.28 7.89 9.15
C GLY A 67 10.68 9.36 9.03
N GLU A 68 11.76 9.76 9.71
CA GLU A 68 12.17 11.18 9.86
C GLU A 68 12.49 11.94 8.54
N ASN A 69 12.40 11.29 7.38
CA ASN A 69 12.74 11.89 6.08
C ASN A 69 11.77 11.52 4.96
N LEU A 70 10.47 11.35 5.24
CA LEU A 70 9.49 11.15 4.18
C LEU A 70 9.09 12.48 3.54
N ARG A 71 8.99 12.50 2.21
CA ARG A 71 8.48 13.65 1.47
C ARG A 71 7.00 13.43 1.18
N HIS A 72 6.14 14.26 1.77
CA HIS A 72 4.71 14.21 1.52
C HIS A 72 4.45 14.69 0.09
N ILE A 73 3.61 13.96 -0.64
CA ILE A 73 3.21 14.24 -2.02
C ILE A 73 1.70 14.15 -2.13
N ASP A 74 1.13 14.75 -3.17
CA ASP A 74 -0.30 14.63 -3.41
C ASP A 74 -0.68 13.21 -3.84
N TRP A 75 -1.91 12.81 -3.53
CA TRP A 75 -2.48 11.55 -4.02
C TRP A 75 -2.37 11.41 -5.54
N ASP A 76 -2.53 12.51 -6.28
CA ASP A 76 -2.39 12.52 -7.74
C ASP A 76 -0.98 12.09 -8.18
N GLU A 77 0.07 12.65 -7.57
CA GLU A 77 1.46 12.29 -7.89
C GLU A 77 1.79 10.84 -7.50
N TRP A 78 1.25 10.40 -6.36
CA TRP A 78 1.42 9.04 -5.87
C TRP A 78 0.75 8.03 -6.83
N PHE A 79 -0.53 8.25 -7.17
CA PHE A 79 -1.28 7.37 -8.07
C PHE A 79 -0.76 7.40 -9.48
N ARG A 80 -0.30 8.56 -9.97
CA ARG A 80 0.33 8.66 -11.28
C ARG A 80 1.55 7.73 -11.39
N SER A 81 2.41 7.74 -10.37
CA SER A 81 3.59 6.87 -10.34
C SER A 81 3.23 5.39 -10.17
N PHE A 82 2.13 5.11 -9.45
CA PHE A 82 1.58 3.77 -9.27
C PHE A 82 1.01 3.19 -10.57
N ASP A 83 0.16 3.95 -11.26
CA ASP A 83 -0.50 3.61 -12.53
C ASP A 83 0.49 3.49 -13.69
N GLU A 84 1.42 4.45 -13.84
CA GLU A 84 2.45 4.39 -14.89
C GLU A 84 3.32 3.12 -14.81
N ARG A 85 3.42 2.53 -13.62
CA ARG A 85 4.24 1.35 -13.34
C ARG A 85 3.40 0.07 -13.21
N ASP A 86 2.08 0.15 -13.40
CA ASP A 86 1.11 -0.94 -13.21
C ASP A 86 1.37 -1.70 -11.89
N LEU A 87 1.63 -0.94 -10.81
CA LEU A 87 1.96 -1.52 -9.51
C LEU A 87 0.72 -2.14 -8.88
N ARG A 88 0.96 -3.14 -8.03
CA ARG A 88 -0.07 -3.76 -7.20
C ARG A 88 0.19 -3.40 -5.75
N PHE A 89 -0.83 -2.86 -5.10
CA PHE A 89 -0.82 -2.52 -3.69
C PHE A 89 -1.19 -3.74 -2.87
N ILE A 90 -0.20 -4.38 -2.28
CA ILE A 90 -0.35 -5.54 -1.41
C ILE A 90 -0.36 -5.03 0.02
N PHE A 91 -1.40 -5.33 0.78
CA PHE A 91 -1.54 -4.86 2.15
C PHE A 91 -2.16 -5.91 3.04
N GLN A 92 -2.17 -5.64 4.33
CA GLN A 92 -2.83 -6.47 5.33
C GLN A 92 -3.57 -5.54 6.28
N GLU A 93 -4.87 -5.77 6.54
CA GLU A 93 -5.62 -4.92 7.46
C GLU A 93 -5.33 -5.31 8.91
N HIS A 94 -5.32 -6.62 9.22
CA HIS A 94 -5.05 -7.16 10.56
C HIS A 94 -3.93 -8.20 10.57
N LEU A 95 -3.17 -8.23 11.66
CA LEU A 95 -2.26 -9.30 12.01
C LEU A 95 -3.06 -10.54 12.45
N ARG A 96 -2.39 -11.70 12.48
CA ARG A 96 -2.97 -12.98 12.97
C ARG A 96 -3.45 -12.95 14.43
N ASP A 97 -3.06 -11.91 15.15
CA ASP A 97 -3.38 -11.65 16.55
C ASP A 97 -4.60 -10.71 16.70
N GLY A 98 -5.20 -10.26 15.59
CA GLY A 98 -6.36 -9.36 15.55
C GLY A 98 -6.01 -7.87 15.69
N ARG A 99 -4.73 -7.53 15.84
CA ARG A 99 -4.25 -6.13 15.85
C ARG A 99 -4.18 -5.57 14.45
N GLU A 100 -4.43 -4.27 14.29
CA GLU A 100 -4.26 -3.57 13.02
C GLU A 100 -2.81 -3.71 12.50
N SER A 101 -2.68 -3.96 11.20
CA SER A 101 -1.41 -4.06 10.50
C SER A 101 -1.20 -2.82 9.64
N ASN A 102 0.00 -2.26 9.71
CA ASN A 102 0.47 -1.18 8.83
C ASN A 102 1.36 -1.73 7.70
N PHE A 103 1.28 -3.05 7.46
CA PHE A 103 2.07 -3.70 6.43
C PHE A 103 1.47 -3.40 5.06
N PHE A 104 2.26 -2.78 4.21
CA PHE A 104 1.99 -2.64 2.78
C PHE A 104 3.27 -2.89 1.97
N GLN A 105 3.07 -3.32 0.74
CA GLN A 105 4.13 -3.55 -0.24
C GLN A 105 3.59 -3.20 -1.62
N LEU A 106 4.44 -2.57 -2.43
CA LEU A 106 4.16 -2.32 -3.84
C LEU A 106 4.95 -3.31 -4.68
N GLU A 107 4.24 -4.13 -5.44
CA GLU A 107 4.87 -5.11 -6.32
C GLU A 107 4.63 -4.75 -7.78
N ASN A 108 5.66 -4.92 -8.61
CA ASN A 108 5.53 -4.77 -10.05
C ASN A 108 5.39 -6.16 -10.69
N PRO A 109 4.25 -6.50 -11.31
CA PRO A 109 4.07 -7.79 -11.98
C PRO A 109 4.95 -7.96 -13.24
N HIS A 110 5.55 -6.88 -13.76
CA HIS A 110 6.33 -6.87 -15.01
C HIS A 110 7.85 -6.89 -14.82
N ARG A 111 8.36 -7.18 -13.61
CA ARG A 111 9.82 -7.19 -13.31
C ARG A 111 10.50 -8.52 -13.60
#